data_AF-A0ABD1DJB8-F1
#
_entry.id   AF-A0ABD1DJB8-F1
#
_cell.length_a   1.000
_cell.length_b   1.000
_cell.length_c   1.000
_cell.angle_alpha   90.00
_cell.angle_beta   90.00
_cell.angle_gamma   90.00
#
_symmetry.space_group_name_H-M   'P 1'
#
loop_
_entity.id
_entity.type
_entity.pdbx_description
1 polymer ?
#
loop_
_entity_poly.entity_id
_entity_poly.type
_entity_poly.pdbx_seq_one_letter_code
_entity_poly.pdbx_strand_id
1 'polypeptide(L)' 'KICEKPQIVNDYEAGRGIPNNLILGKMERVIGIKLRGKEIGTPFTPPEHK' A
#
# COMPACT_ATOMS: atom_id res chain seq x y z
N LYS A 1 5.69 -5.14 8.03
CA LYS A 1 6.55 -3.96 8.38
C LYS A 1 6.95 -3.27 7.08
N ILE A 2 6.69 -1.98 6.90
CA ILE A 2 6.88 -1.26 5.62
C ILE A 2 8.36 -0.85 5.40
N CYS A 3 9.14 -0.69 6.48
CA CYS A 3 10.57 -0.35 6.45
C CYS A 3 10.89 0.93 5.65
N GLU A 4 9.99 1.91 5.65
CA GLU A 4 10.19 3.23 5.05
C GLU A 4 10.22 4.31 6.14
N LYS A 5 10.73 5.50 5.80
CA LYS A 5 10.70 6.64 6.71
C LYS A 5 9.24 7.06 6.98
N PRO A 6 8.90 7.44 8.22
CA PRO A 6 7.53 7.85 8.57
C PRO A 6 7.04 9.05 7.74
N GLN A 7 7.93 9.96 7.35
CA GLN A 7 7.60 11.08 6.46
C GLN A 7 7.03 10.61 5.12
N ILE A 8 7.61 9.55 4.54
CA ILE A 8 7.15 9.01 3.26
C ILE A 8 5.73 8.47 3.38
N VAL A 9 5.41 7.78 4.48
CA VAL A 9 4.06 7.29 4.77
C VAL A 9 3.07 8.46 4.88
N ASN A 10 3.43 9.52 5.60
CA ASN A 10 2.59 10.72 5.74
C ASN A 10 2.34 11.42 4.39
N ASP A 11 3.33 11.49 3.49
CA ASP A 11 3.13 12.07 2.17
C ASP A 11 2.19 11.23 1.28
N TYR A 12 2.20 9.90 1.42
CA TYR A 12 1.20 9.04 0.76
C TYR A 12 -0.20 9.22 1.32
N GLU A 13 -0.35 9.38 2.64
CA GLU A 13 -1.64 9.66 3.28
C GLU A 13 -2.18 11.05 2.88
N ALA A 14 -1.30 12.03 2.70
CA ALA A 14 -1.63 13.36 2.19
C ALA A 14 -1.85 13.40 0.66
N GLY A 15 -1.69 12.28 -0.06
CA GLY A 15 -1.86 12.20 -1.52
C GLY A 15 -0.78 12.92 -2.33
N ARG A 16 0.34 13.31 -1.71
CA ARG A 16 1.48 13.98 -2.37
C ARG A 16 2.67 13.06 -2.64
N GLY A 17 2.60 11.82 -2.16
CA GLY A 17 3.65 10.82 -2.33
C GLY A 17 3.83 10.41 -3.80
N ILE A 18 5.09 10.26 -4.22
CA ILE A 18 5.44 9.78 -5.56
C ILE A 18 4.99 8.31 -5.70
N PRO A 19 4.19 7.93 -6.70
CA PRO A 19 3.69 6.56 -6.80
C PRO A 19 4.84 5.54 -6.94
N ASN A 20 5.00 4.67 -5.94
CA ASN A 20 6.00 3.62 -5.94
C ASN A 20 5.35 2.25 -5.67
N ASN A 21 5.38 1.36 -6.67
CA ASN A 21 4.76 0.04 -6.60
C ASN A 21 5.27 -0.84 -5.46
N LEU A 22 6.54 -0.68 -5.04
CA LEU A 22 7.10 -1.43 -3.92
C LEU A 22 6.50 -0.97 -2.58
N ILE A 23 6.47 0.34 -2.36
CA ILE A 23 5.95 0.92 -1.11
C ILE A 23 4.45 0.65 -0.99
N LEU A 24 3.71 0.84 -2.08
CA LEU A 24 2.29 0.52 -2.16
C LEU A 24 2.05 -0.96 -1.83
N GLY A 25 2.78 -1.89 -2.44
CA GLY A 25 2.63 -3.33 -2.14
C GLY A 25 2.92 -3.69 -0.67
N LYS A 26 3.88 -3.02 -0.03
CA LYS A 26 4.15 -3.20 1.40
C LYS A 26 3.03 -2.62 2.27
N MET A 27 2.48 -1.46 1.91
CA MET A 27 1.35 -0.82 2.59
C MET A 27 0.07 -1.67 2.45
N GLU A 28 -0.22 -2.16 1.25
CA GLU A 28 -1.37 -3.03 0.97
C GLU A 28 -1.36 -4.28 1.85
N ARG A 29 -0.19 -4.90 2.04
CA ARG A 29 -0.02 -6.08 2.91
C ARG A 29 -0.17 -5.78 4.40
N VAL A 30 0.22 -4.59 4.84
CA VAL A 30 0.17 -4.22 6.26
C VAL A 30 -1.21 -3.73 6.67
N ILE A 31 -1.88 -2.97 5.80
CA ILE A 31 -3.22 -2.44 6.05
C ILE A 31 -4.30 -3.45 5.66
N GLY A 32 -3.99 -4.38 4.74
CA GLY A 32 -4.95 -5.39 4.28
C GLY A 32 -5.98 -4.83 3.31
N ILE A 33 -5.68 -3.73 2.60
CA ILE A 33 -6.55 -3.11 1.59
C ILE A 33 -5.76 -2.79 0.32
N LYS A 34 -6.41 -2.82 -0.84
CA LYS A 34 -5.80 -2.39 -2.10
C LYS A 34 -5.76 -0.87 -2.20
N LEU A 35 -4.59 -0.33 -2.53
CA LEU A 35 -4.34 1.12 -2.64
C LEU A 35 -4.18 1.57 -4.10
N ARG A 36 -4.33 0.65 -5.06
CA ARG A 36 -4.13 0.89 -6.50
C ARG A 36 -5.05 0.02 -7.36
N GLY A 37 -5.16 0.39 -8.63
CA GLY A 37 -5.92 -0.37 -9.63
C GLY A 37 -7.42 -0.10 -9.59
N LYS A 38 -8.21 -1.01 -10.17
CA LYS A 38 -9.67 -0.87 -10.27
C LYS A 38 -10.40 -1.16 -8.95
N GLU A 39 -9.75 -1.88 -8.05
CA GLU A 39 -10.32 -2.38 -6.80
C GLU A 39 -9.79 -1.62 -5.57
N ILE A 40 -9.54 -0.31 -5.71
CA ILE A 40 -9.08 0.51 -4.57
C ILE A 40 -10.11 0.46 -3.45
N GLY A 41 -9.65 0.27 -2.20
CA GLY A 41 -10.51 0.20 -1.03
C GLY A 41 -11.12 -1.18 -0.75
N THR A 42 -10.91 -2.16 -1.63
CA THR A 42 -11.29 -3.55 -1.33
C THR A 42 -10.23 -4.21 -0.44
N PRO A 43 -10.62 -5.23 0.36
CA PRO A 43 -9.67 -5.98 1.16
C PRO A 43 -8.59 -6.61 0.26
N PHE A 44 -7.32 -6.42 0.65
CA PHE A 44 -6.17 -7.06 0.03
C PHE A 44 -6.15 -8.51 0.46
N THR A 45 -6.73 -9.39 -0.36
CA THR A 45 -6.57 -10.82 -0.23
C THR A 45 -5.22 -11.21 -0.83
N PRO A 46 -4.23 -11.67 -0.05
CA PRO A 46 -3.04 -12.27 -0.63
C PRO A 46 -3.47 -13.47 -1.49
N PRO A 47 -2.84 -13.72 -2.65
CA PRO A 47 -3.13 -14.91 -3.43
C PRO A 47 -2.88 -16.13 -2.55
N GLU A 48 -3.91 -16.97 -2.41
CA GLU A 48 -3.82 -18.25 -1.72
C GLU A 48 -2.62 -19.01 -2.28
N HIS A 49 -1.63 -19.29 -1.43
CA HIS A 49 -0.55 -20.21 -1.81
C HIS A 49 -1.19 -21.59 -1.95
N LYS A 50 -1.39 -22.03 -3.20
CA LYS A 50 -1.57 -23.45 -3.51
C LYS A 50 -0.22 -24.16 -3.47
#